data_AF-A0A9E3TYN3-F1
#
_entry.id   AF-A0A9E3TYN3-F1
#
_cell.length_a   1.000
_cell.length_b   1.000
_cell.length_c   1.000
_cell.angle_alpha   90.00
_cell.angle_beta   90.00
_cell.angle_gamma   90.00
#
_symmetry.space_group_name_H-M   'P 1'
#
loop_
_entity.id
_entity.type
_entity.pdbx_description
1 polymer ?
#
loop_
_entity_poly.entity_id
_entity_poly.type
_entity_poly.pdbx_seq_one_letter_code
_entity_poly.pdbx_strand_id
1 'polypeptide(L)'
;MVNSAAAHDAAAPPARRLVLLGASNLARGVVSAVDAARAVWGEPLDVMAALGHGRSYGRKSCVLGRSLTGVAQCALWDELAARPRLPTAAVVTDVGNDILYGVSNKKILDWVARCLSRLASADARVVLTGLPIASLAALQR
;
A
#
# COMPACT_ATOMS: atom_id res chain seq x y z
N MET A 1 33.97 -33.28 -8.68
CA MET A 1 32.88 -32.72 -7.86
C MET A 1 32.27 -31.56 -8.63
N VAL A 2 31.11 -31.78 -9.24
CA VAL A 2 30.39 -30.79 -10.04
C VAL A 2 29.62 -29.87 -9.08
N ASN A 3 29.93 -28.59 -9.13
CA ASN A 3 29.25 -27.54 -8.38
C ASN A 3 27.96 -27.18 -9.14
N SER A 4 26.83 -27.79 -8.76
CA SER A 4 25.51 -27.43 -9.27
C SER A 4 24.85 -26.44 -8.30
N ALA A 5 25.23 -25.17 -8.41
CA ALA A 5 24.40 -24.09 -7.90
C ALA A 5 23.34 -23.84 -8.98
N ALA A 6 22.12 -24.26 -8.70
CA ALA A 6 20.96 -24.01 -9.54
C ALA A 6 20.91 -22.52 -9.91
N ALA A 7 21.13 -22.23 -11.19
CA ALA A 7 20.78 -20.95 -11.78
C ALA A 7 19.29 -20.75 -11.51
N HIS A 8 18.96 -19.84 -10.58
CA HIS A 8 17.65 -19.22 -10.61
C HIS A 8 17.58 -18.51 -11.95
N ASP A 9 16.78 -19.07 -12.84
CA ASP A 9 16.45 -18.52 -14.14
C ASP A 9 16.17 -17.02 -13.94
N ALA A 10 17.00 -16.17 -14.53
CA ALA A 10 16.96 -14.73 -14.28
C ALA A 10 15.70 -14.18 -14.93
N ALA A 11 14.59 -14.24 -14.19
CA ALA A 11 13.32 -13.66 -14.60
C ALA A 11 13.56 -12.22 -15.06
N ALA A 12 12.97 -11.85 -16.20
CA ALA A 12 13.11 -10.50 -16.74
C ALA A 12 12.80 -9.46 -15.64
N PRO A 13 13.48 -8.30 -15.62
CA PRO A 13 13.18 -7.28 -14.63
C PRO A 13 11.72 -6.77 -14.81
N PRO A 14 11.02 -6.41 -13.73
CA PRO A 14 9.65 -5.94 -13.82
C PRO A 14 9.58 -4.62 -14.60
N ALA A 15 8.65 -4.54 -15.55
CA ALA A 15 8.48 -3.36 -16.38
C ALA A 15 7.64 -2.26 -15.70
N ARG A 16 6.89 -2.60 -14.65
CA ARG A 16 5.98 -1.69 -13.94
C ARG A 16 5.93 -1.97 -12.44
N ARG A 17 5.46 -0.98 -11.69
CA ARG A 17 5.27 -1.07 -10.24
C ARG A 17 3.83 -0.75 -9.82
N LEU A 18 3.31 -1.56 -8.91
CA LEU A 18 2.05 -1.31 -8.20
C LEU A 18 2.33 -1.06 -6.71
N VAL A 19 1.93 0.11 -6.20
CA VAL A 19 2.01 0.46 -4.78
C VAL A 19 0.62 0.43 -4.16
N LEU A 20 0.45 -0.30 -3.06
CA LEU A 20 -0.85 -0.49 -2.40
C LEU A 20 -0.80 0.01 -0.94
N LEU A 21 -1.55 1.07 -0.64
CA LEU A 21 -1.58 1.72 0.69
C LEU A 21 -3.00 1.66 1.28
N GLY A 22 -3.14 1.12 2.49
CA GLY A 22 -4.44 1.04 3.14
C GLY A 22 -4.45 0.22 4.43
N ALA A 23 -5.66 -0.15 4.88
CA ALA A 23 -5.92 -0.88 6.10
C ALA A 23 -6.54 -2.26 5.79
N SER A 24 -7.57 -2.66 6.54
CA SER A 24 -8.17 -4.00 6.47
C SER A 24 -8.94 -4.28 5.18
N ASN A 25 -9.52 -3.26 4.54
CA ASN A 25 -10.30 -3.50 3.32
C ASN A 25 -9.38 -3.82 2.15
N LEU A 26 -8.24 -3.12 2.06
CA LEU A 26 -7.19 -3.47 1.11
C LEU A 26 -6.58 -4.84 1.38
N ALA A 27 -6.38 -5.22 2.65
CA ALA A 27 -5.87 -6.55 2.99
C ALA A 27 -6.76 -7.68 2.44
N ARG A 28 -8.08 -7.44 2.33
CA ARG A 28 -9.03 -8.39 1.72
C ARG A 28 -9.02 -8.36 0.18
N GLY A 29 -8.75 -7.20 -0.42
CA GLY A 29 -8.76 -6.99 -1.87
C GLY A 29 -7.40 -7.05 -2.55
N VAL A 30 -6.31 -7.28 -1.81
CA VAL A 30 -4.95 -7.11 -2.35
C VAL A 30 -4.65 -8.09 -3.48
N VAL A 31 -5.12 -9.34 -3.36
CA VAL A 31 -4.93 -10.38 -4.38
C VAL A 31 -5.64 -9.95 -5.67
N SER A 32 -6.90 -9.52 -5.58
CA SER A 32 -7.67 -9.04 -6.73
C SER A 32 -7.05 -7.82 -7.39
N ALA A 33 -6.49 -6.88 -6.61
CA ALA A 33 -5.80 -5.71 -7.16
C ALA A 33 -4.52 -6.10 -7.92
N VAL A 34 -3.75 -7.04 -7.38
CA VAL A 34 -2.53 -7.54 -8.03
C VAL A 34 -2.88 -8.36 -9.27
N ASP A 35 -3.88 -9.23 -9.22
CA ASP A 35 -4.31 -10.05 -10.36
C ASP A 35 -4.88 -9.18 -11.48
N ALA A 36 -5.68 -8.16 -11.15
CA ALA A 36 -6.16 -7.19 -12.14
C ALA A 36 -4.99 -6.43 -12.80
N ALA A 37 -4.01 -6.01 -12.00
CA ALA A 37 -2.82 -5.34 -12.53
C ALA A 37 -2.02 -6.26 -13.46
N ARG A 38 -1.80 -7.52 -13.08
CA ARG A 38 -1.13 -8.53 -13.92
C ARG A 38 -1.90 -8.83 -15.20
N ALA A 39 -3.23 -8.94 -15.13
CA ALA A 39 -4.06 -9.17 -16.31
C ALA A 39 -3.97 -8.03 -17.34
N VAL A 40 -3.79 -6.79 -16.87
CA VAL A 40 -3.72 -5.61 -17.74
C VAL A 40 -2.28 -5.27 -18.18
N TRP A 41 -1.29 -5.50 -17.31
CA TRP A 41 0.10 -5.06 -17.54
C TRP A 41 1.08 -6.20 -17.82
N GLY A 42 0.65 -7.45 -17.66
CA GLY A 42 1.50 -8.63 -17.75
C GLY A 42 2.39 -8.81 -16.52
N GLU A 43 3.27 -9.81 -16.63
CA GLU A 43 4.29 -10.15 -15.66
C GLU A 43 5.68 -9.99 -16.28
N PRO A 44 6.74 -9.73 -15.48
CA PRO A 44 6.73 -9.58 -14.03
C PRO A 44 6.32 -8.17 -13.56
N LEU A 45 5.64 -8.11 -12.41
CA LEU A 45 5.15 -6.88 -11.77
C LEU A 45 5.87 -6.67 -10.44
N ASP A 46 6.40 -5.46 -10.21
CA ASP A 46 6.91 -5.09 -8.89
C ASP A 46 5.75 -4.63 -7.99
N VAL A 47 5.45 -5.39 -6.94
CA VAL A 47 4.35 -5.07 -6.01
C VAL A 47 4.92 -4.65 -4.67
N MET A 48 4.53 -3.46 -4.21
CA MET A 48 4.88 -2.92 -2.90
C MET A 48 3.62 -2.59 -2.13
N ALA A 49 3.55 -2.99 -0.85
CA ALA A 49 2.32 -2.79 -0.08
C ALA A 49 2.58 -2.40 1.37
N ALA A 50 1.85 -1.37 1.84
CA ALA A 50 1.73 -1.02 3.24
C ALA A 50 0.26 -1.16 3.64
N LEU A 51 -0.09 -2.39 4.04
CA LEU A 51 -1.43 -2.80 4.42
C LEU A 51 -1.43 -3.59 5.73
N GLY A 52 -2.61 -3.85 6.29
CA GLY A 52 -2.78 -4.66 7.49
C GLY A 52 -4.05 -4.33 8.27
N HIS A 53 -4.54 -5.29 9.05
CA HIS A 53 -5.71 -5.11 9.90
C HIS A 53 -5.50 -3.93 10.87
N GLY A 54 -6.45 -2.99 10.89
CA GLY A 54 -6.40 -1.82 11.75
C GLY A 54 -5.18 -0.92 11.55
N ARG A 55 -4.49 -1.02 10.40
CA ARG A 55 -3.32 -0.18 10.12
C ARG A 55 -3.78 1.26 9.91
N SER A 56 -3.19 2.16 10.70
CA SER A 56 -3.44 3.60 10.65
C SER A 56 -2.55 4.29 9.62
N TYR A 57 -3.00 5.44 9.11
CA TYR A 57 -2.16 6.27 8.25
C TYR A 57 -0.96 6.90 8.98
N GLY A 58 -1.04 7.11 10.30
CA GLY A 58 0.06 7.76 11.02
C GLY A 58 0.29 7.36 12.47
N ARG A 59 -0.60 6.54 13.05
CA ARG A 59 -0.38 5.92 14.37
C ARG A 59 0.25 4.55 14.18
N LYS A 60 1.05 4.17 15.17
CA LYS A 60 1.43 2.78 15.38
C LYS A 60 0.17 2.01 15.79
N SER A 61 -0.19 0.96 15.04
CA SER A 61 -1.27 0.05 15.42
C SER A 61 -0.67 -1.19 16.10
N CYS A 62 -1.36 -1.76 17.08
CA CYS A 62 -1.00 -3.03 17.69
C CYS A 62 -2.22 -3.95 17.59
N VAL A 63 -2.08 -5.04 16.85
CA VAL A 63 -3.13 -6.03 16.64
C VAL A 63 -2.52 -7.41 16.88
N LEU A 64 -3.10 -8.19 17.80
CA LEU A 64 -2.65 -9.54 18.16
C LEU A 64 -1.15 -9.61 18.54
N GLY A 65 -0.66 -8.65 19.34
CA GLY A 65 0.74 -8.62 19.80
C GLY A 65 1.76 -8.18 18.74
N ARG A 66 1.34 -7.92 17.51
CA ARG A 66 2.19 -7.38 16.43
C ARG A 66 1.92 -5.90 16.26
N SER A 67 2.99 -5.11 16.15
CA SER A 67 2.85 -3.68 15.94
C SER A 67 3.33 -3.25 14.56
N LEU A 68 2.49 -2.48 13.88
CA LEU A 68 2.78 -1.90 12.57
C LEU A 68 2.92 -0.39 12.72
N THR A 69 3.96 0.16 12.11
CA THR A 69 4.08 1.62 11.96
C THR A 69 2.99 2.13 11.02
N GLY A 70 2.56 3.36 11.27
CA GLY A 70 1.60 4.04 10.42
C GLY A 70 2.11 4.10 8.98
N VAL A 71 1.18 4.09 8.01
CA VAL A 71 1.53 4.07 6.59
C VAL A 71 2.51 5.19 6.26
N ALA A 72 2.31 6.41 6.77
CA ALA A 72 3.16 7.57 6.52
C ALA A 72 4.58 7.48 7.13
N GLN A 73 4.88 6.48 7.98
CA GLN A 73 6.20 6.33 8.62
C GLN A 73 6.80 4.93 8.43
N CYS A 74 6.26 4.11 7.54
CA CYS A 74 6.74 2.75 7.35
C CYS A 74 7.91 2.66 6.37
N ALA A 75 8.66 1.56 6.47
CA ALA A 75 9.87 1.31 5.65
C ALA A 75 9.58 1.19 4.14
N LEU A 76 8.32 1.07 3.71
CA LEU A 76 7.95 1.04 2.29
C LEU A 76 8.50 2.26 1.53
N TRP A 77 8.58 3.42 2.19
CA TRP A 77 9.03 4.65 1.54
C TRP A 77 10.53 4.63 1.24
N ASP A 78 11.32 4.10 2.17
CA ASP A 78 12.77 3.97 2.00
C ASP A 78 13.06 2.95 0.89
N GLU A 79 12.33 1.84 0.88
CA GLU A 79 12.37 0.84 -0.20
C GLU A 79 11.96 1.43 -1.56
N LEU A 80 10.91 2.23 -1.62
CA LEU A 80 10.43 2.84 -2.86
C LEU A 80 11.48 3.80 -3.44
N ALA A 81 12.18 4.52 -2.58
CA ALA A 81 13.24 5.46 -2.96
C ALA A 81 14.54 4.75 -3.38
N ALA A 82 14.86 3.61 -2.77
CA ALA A 82 16.08 2.86 -3.06
C ALA A 82 15.99 2.03 -4.35
N ARG A 83 14.79 1.65 -4.79
CA ARG A 83 14.58 0.83 -5.98
C ARG A 83 14.69 1.62 -7.28
N PRO A 84 15.04 0.97 -8.41
CA PRO A 84 14.97 1.60 -9.73
C PRO A 84 13.60 2.20 -10.01
N ARG A 85 13.61 3.33 -10.73
CA ARG A 85 12.39 3.99 -11.20
C ARG A 85 11.70 3.12 -12.25
N LEU A 86 10.41 2.90 -12.05
CA LEU A 86 9.53 2.19 -12.98
C LEU A 86 8.24 3.00 -13.14
N PRO A 87 7.52 2.88 -14.27
CA PRO A 87 6.14 3.36 -14.36
C PRO A 87 5.33 2.82 -13.18
N THR A 88 4.91 3.72 -12.30
CA THR A 88 4.33 3.37 -11.01
C THR A 88 2.85 3.78 -10.97
N ALA A 89 1.99 2.85 -10.60
CA ALA A 89 0.62 3.13 -10.22
C ALA A 89 0.45 2.89 -8.71
N ALA A 90 -0.37 3.70 -8.06
CA ALA A 90 -0.63 3.56 -6.63
C ALA A 90 -2.13 3.57 -6.33
N VAL A 91 -2.57 2.63 -5.49
CA VAL A 91 -3.91 2.62 -4.92
C VAL A 91 -3.81 3.00 -3.45
N VAL A 92 -4.49 4.09 -3.09
CA VAL A 92 -4.53 4.63 -1.72
C VAL A 92 -5.96 4.55 -1.24
N THR A 93 -6.21 3.74 -0.23
CA THR A 93 -7.57 3.44 0.23
C THR A 93 -7.67 3.49 1.76
N ASP A 94 -8.87 3.27 2.30
CA ASP A 94 -9.17 3.34 3.73
C ASP A 94 -8.84 4.70 4.37
N VAL A 95 -8.78 5.77 3.56
CA VAL A 95 -8.56 7.13 4.05
C VAL A 95 -9.73 7.55 4.92
N GLY A 96 -9.43 7.87 6.18
CA GLY A 96 -10.42 8.26 7.17
C GLY A 96 -10.84 7.13 8.11
N ASN A 97 -10.35 5.89 7.93
CA ASN A 97 -10.60 4.81 8.90
C ASN A 97 -10.12 5.19 10.32
N ASP A 98 -9.08 6.03 10.40
CA ASP A 98 -8.57 6.65 11.62
C ASP A 98 -9.59 7.51 12.40
N ILE A 99 -10.66 8.00 11.75
CA ILE A 99 -11.74 8.78 12.40
C ILE A 99 -12.44 7.92 13.46
N LEU A 100 -12.67 6.64 13.16
CA LEU A 100 -13.28 5.68 14.10
C LEU A 100 -12.45 5.49 15.38
N TYR A 101 -11.17 5.85 15.34
CA TYR A 101 -10.24 5.74 16.47
C TYR A 101 -9.92 7.09 17.11
N GLY A 102 -10.77 8.10 16.89
CA GLY A 102 -10.69 9.42 17.53
C GLY A 102 -9.62 10.36 16.95
N VAL A 103 -9.10 10.08 15.75
CA VAL A 103 -8.13 10.97 15.11
C VAL A 103 -8.86 12.10 14.38
N SER A 104 -8.44 13.35 14.62
CA SER A 104 -8.99 14.52 13.93
C SER A 104 -8.76 14.47 12.42
N ASN A 105 -9.71 14.96 11.63
CA ASN A 105 -9.61 15.05 10.17
C ASN A 105 -8.32 15.74 9.71
N LYS A 106 -7.92 16.84 10.35
CA LYS A 106 -6.67 17.57 10.03
C LYS A 106 -5.44 16.65 10.07
N LYS A 107 -5.26 15.91 11.17
CA LYS A 107 -4.14 14.96 11.30
C LYS A 107 -4.17 13.87 10.24
N ILE A 108 -5.36 13.35 9.90
CA ILE A 108 -5.50 12.33 8.86
C ILE A 108 -5.07 12.90 7.50
N LEU A 109 -5.55 14.10 7.16
CA LEU A 109 -5.18 14.80 5.94
C LEU A 109 -3.67 15.05 5.87
N ASP A 110 -3.04 15.48 6.97
CA ASP A 110 -1.59 15.67 7.04
C ASP A 110 -0.83 14.37 6.75
N TRP A 111 -1.32 13.23 7.24
CA TRP A 111 -0.70 11.93 6.99
C TRP A 111 -0.88 11.48 5.53
N VAL A 112 -2.09 11.62 4.99
CA VAL A 112 -2.38 11.28 3.60
C VAL A 112 -1.59 12.18 2.65
N ALA A 113 -1.51 13.48 2.92
CA ALA A 113 -0.73 14.43 2.13
C ALA A 113 0.75 14.04 2.08
N ARG A 114 1.33 13.57 3.18
CA ARG A 114 2.70 13.03 3.20
C ARG A 114 2.85 11.78 2.34
N CYS A 115 1.89 10.86 2.38
CA CYS A 115 1.88 9.69 1.49
C CYS A 115 1.81 10.10 0.02
N LEU A 116 0.88 11.01 -0.33
CA LEU A 116 0.71 11.51 -1.70
C LEU A 116 1.95 12.26 -2.20
N SER A 117 2.59 13.06 -1.35
CA SER A 117 3.83 13.76 -1.70
C SER A 117 4.95 12.78 -2.04
N ARG A 118 5.09 11.68 -1.26
CA ARG A 118 6.09 10.65 -1.54
C ARG A 118 5.79 9.85 -2.81
N LEU A 119 4.52 9.57 -3.08
CA LEU A 119 4.08 8.96 -4.33
C LEU A 119 4.35 9.88 -5.54
N ALA A 120 4.10 11.17 -5.39
CA ALA A 120 4.42 12.16 -6.43
C ALA A 120 5.92 12.26 -6.70
N SER A 121 6.78 12.19 -5.68
CA SER A 121 8.24 12.14 -5.87
C SER A 121 8.71 10.90 -6.65
N ALA A 122 7.92 9.83 -6.62
CA ALA A 122 8.14 8.60 -7.40
C ALA A 122 7.43 8.62 -8.78
N ASP A 123 6.85 9.75 -9.19
CA ASP A 123 6.06 9.91 -10.42
C ASP A 123 4.90 8.91 -10.54
N ALA A 124 4.30 8.56 -9.40
CA ALA A 124 3.22 7.58 -9.37
C ALA A 124 1.89 8.16 -9.87
N ARG A 125 1.18 7.39 -10.69
CA ARG A 125 -0.23 7.64 -11.01
C ARG A 125 -1.09 7.12 -9.87
N VAL A 126 -1.74 8.03 -9.14
CA VAL A 126 -2.45 7.69 -7.90
C VAL A 126 -3.97 7.61 -8.11
N VAL A 127 -4.58 6.52 -7.62
CA VAL A 127 -6.02 6.42 -7.37
C VAL A 127 -6.24 6.48 -5.87
N LEU A 128 -7.02 7.45 -5.42
CA LEU A 128 -7.38 7.66 -4.02
C LEU A 128 -8.86 7.31 -3.82
N THR A 129 -9.16 6.40 -2.89
CA THR A 129 -10.55 6.10 -2.49
C THR A 129 -10.76 6.49 -1.03
N GLY A 130 -11.85 7.21 -0.76
CA GLY A 130 -12.22 7.66 0.59
C GLY A 130 -12.79 6.55 1.49
N LEU A 131 -13.32 6.94 2.65
CA LEU A 131 -14.04 6.07 3.58
C LEU A 131 -15.18 5.32 2.87
N PRO A 132 -15.39 4.03 3.16
CA PRO A 132 -16.60 3.32 2.74
C PRO A 132 -17.79 3.84 3.56
N ILE A 133 -18.39 4.95 3.11
CA ILE A 133 -19.55 5.61 3.77
C ILE A 133 -20.69 4.62 3.98
N ALA A 134 -20.89 3.70 3.05
CA ALA A 134 -21.90 2.64 3.15
C ALA A 134 -21.68 1.70 4.36
N SER A 135 -20.43 1.37 4.68
CA SER A 135 -20.09 0.51 5.82
C SER A 135 -20.25 1.25 7.16
N LEU A 136 -20.04 2.57 7.18
CA LEU A 136 -20.27 3.40 8.35
C LEU A 136 -21.77 3.55 8.66
N ALA A 137 -22.60 3.74 7.64
CA ALA A 137 -24.05 3.84 7.81
C ALA A 137 -24.68 2.58 8.42
N ALA A 138 -24.09 1.40 8.16
CA ALA A 138 -24.56 0.13 8.72
C ALA A 138 -24.20 -0.05 10.22
N LEU A 139 -23.18 0.65 10.73
CA LEU A 139 -22.76 0.62 12.13
C LEU A 139 -23.48 1.65 13.02
N GLN A 140 -24.29 2.52 12.41
CA GLN A 140 -25.15 3.50 13.11
C GLN A 140 -26.56 2.95 13.38
N ARG A 141 -26.76 1.63 13.26
CA ARG A 141 -28.02 0.93 13.55
C ARG A 141 -27.91 0.07 14.79
#